data_AF-A0A1S8KHR1-F1
#
_entry.id   AF-A0A1S8KHR1-F1
#
_cell.length_a   1.000
_cell.length_b   1.000
_cell.length_c   1.000
_cell.angle_alpha   90.00
_cell.angle_beta   90.00
_cell.angle_gamma   90.00
#
_symmetry.space_group_name_H-M   'P 1'
#
loop_
_entity.id
_entity.type
_entity.pdbx_description
1 polymer ?
#
loop_
_entity_poly.entity_id
_entity_poly.type
_entity_poly.pdbx_seq_one_letter_code
_entity_poly.pdbx_strand_id
1 'polypeptide(L)'
;MHKLIELIEKGKPFFEKISRNIYLRAIRDGFIAGMPVILFSSIFILIAYVPNAWGFHWSKDIETFLMTPYSYSMGILAFFVGGTTAKALTDSMNRDLPAT
;
A
#
# COMPACT_ATOMS: atom_id res chain seq x y z
N MET A 1 -3.23 -17.32 -26.39
CA MET A 1 -3.21 -17.66 -24.95
C MET A 1 -1.95 -18.42 -24.54
N HIS A 2 -1.58 -19.54 -25.18
CA HIS A 2 -0.36 -20.30 -24.82
C HIS A 2 0.97 -19.53 -24.93
N LYS A 3 1.20 -18.74 -25.98
CA LYS A 3 2.41 -17.90 -26.12
C LYS A 3 2.57 -16.85 -25.01
N LEU A 4 1.47 -16.31 -24.50
CA LEU A 4 1.47 -15.35 -23.38
C LEU A 4 1.87 -16.03 -22.08
N ILE A 5 1.40 -17.26 -21.87
CA ILE A 5 1.74 -18.08 -20.69
C ILE A 5 3.22 -18.47 -20.74
N GLU A 6 3.75 -18.92 -21.88
CA GLU A 6 5.19 -19.25 -22.04
C GLU A 6 6.10 -18.02 -21.82
N LEU A 7 5.69 -16.83 -22.26
CA LEU A 7 6.43 -15.59 -22.02
C LEU A 7 6.45 -15.21 -20.53
N ILE A 8 5.33 -15.39 -19.83
CA ILE A 8 5.23 -15.15 -18.38
C ILE A 8 6.05 -16.19 -17.60
N GLU A 9 6.03 -17.48 -18.00
CA GLU A 9 6.82 -18.54 -17.38
C GLU A 9 8.33 -18.33 -17.56
N LYS A 10 8.77 -17.85 -18.74
CA LYS A 10 10.16 -17.43 -18.93
C LYS A 10 10.57 -16.26 -18.04
N GLY A 11 9.65 -15.34 -17.75
CA GLY A 11 9.88 -14.19 -16.88
C GLY A 11 9.80 -14.51 -15.38
N LYS A 12 9.10 -15.57 -14.98
CA LYS A 12 8.92 -16.02 -13.60
C LYS A 12 10.21 -16.08 -12.76
N PRO A 13 11.31 -16.72 -13.21
CA PRO A 13 12.56 -16.76 -12.44
C PRO A 13 13.20 -15.38 -12.25
N PHE A 14 12.99 -14.45 -13.19
CA PHE A 14 13.45 -13.07 -13.05
C PHE A 14 12.64 -12.32 -11.99
N PHE A 15 11.31 -12.44 -12.01
CA PHE A 15 10.43 -11.85 -11.00
C PHE A 15 10.67 -12.43 -9.61
N GLU A 16 10.95 -13.73 -9.48
CA GLU A 16 11.31 -14.34 -8.21
C GLU A 16 12.64 -13.79 -7.67
N LYS A 17 13.64 -13.61 -8.53
CA LYS A 17 14.94 -13.06 -8.14
C LYS A 17 14.82 -11.60 -7.67
N ILE A 18 13.98 -10.82 -8.36
CA ILE A 18 13.63 -9.44 -7.97
C ILE A 18 12.85 -9.43 -6.66
N SER A 19 11.83 -10.28 -6.52
CA SER A 19 11.01 -10.40 -5.31
C SER A 19 11.82 -10.84 -4.08
N ARG A 20 12.90 -11.61 -4.28
CA ARG A 20 13.80 -12.02 -3.19
C ARG A 20 14.73 -10.92 -2.71
N ASN A 21 14.83 -9.79 -3.40
CA ASN A 21 15.64 -8.67 -2.96
C ASN A 21 15.08 -8.08 -1.66
N ILE A 22 15.94 -7.92 -0.65
CA ILE A 22 15.61 -7.39 0.67
C ILE A 22 14.97 -6.00 0.61
N TYR A 23 15.38 -5.15 -0.34
CA TYR A 23 14.86 -3.78 -0.46
C TYR A 23 13.41 -3.78 -0.96
N LEU A 24 13.12 -4.56 -2.01
CA LEU A 24 11.78 -4.66 -2.57
C LEU A 24 10.82 -5.38 -1.61
N ARG A 25 11.33 -6.37 -0.89
CA ARG A 25 10.59 -7.03 0.19
C ARG A 25 10.26 -6.03 1.31
N ALA A 26 11.23 -5.25 1.77
CA ALA A 26 11.01 -4.27 2.84
C ALA A 26 9.97 -3.21 2.46
N ILE A 27 10.00 -2.70 1.22
CA ILE A 27 9.00 -1.74 0.71
C ILE A 27 7.61 -2.39 0.71
N ARG A 28 7.50 -3.60 0.16
CA ARG A 28 6.23 -4.34 0.12
C ARG A 28 5.68 -4.54 1.54
N ASP A 29 6.51 -5.02 2.45
CA ASP A 29 6.12 -5.34 3.82
C ASP A 29 5.77 -4.06 4.60
N GLY A 30 6.48 -2.95 4.34
CA GLY A 30 6.16 -1.63 4.89
C GLY A 30 4.80 -1.10 4.42
N PHE A 31 4.47 -1.27 3.13
CA PHE A 31 3.15 -0.93 2.59
C PHE A 31 2.04 -1.84 3.15
N ILE A 32 2.31 -3.15 3.31
CA ILE A 32 1.37 -4.10 3.91
C ILE A 32 1.00 -3.66 5.33
N ALA A 33 1.97 -3.19 6.11
CA ALA A 33 1.70 -2.66 7.45
C ALA A 33 0.80 -1.42 7.43
N GLY A 34 0.87 -0.59 6.38
CA GLY A 34 0.02 0.60 6.19
C GLY A 34 -1.38 0.33 5.66
N MET A 35 -1.68 -0.90 5.20
CA MET A 35 -2.99 -1.25 4.61
C MET A 35 -4.19 -0.89 5.50
N PRO A 36 -4.18 -1.09 6.84
CA PRO A 36 -5.32 -0.72 7.67
C PRO A 36 -5.67 0.77 7.60
N VAL A 37 -4.66 1.65 7.53
CA VAL A 37 -4.84 3.10 7.42
C VAL A 37 -5.45 3.46 6.06
N ILE A 38 -4.99 2.80 4.99
CA ILE A 38 -5.53 2.98 3.63
C ILE A 38 -6.99 2.52 3.56
N LEU A 39 -7.30 1.36 4.14
CA LEU A 39 -8.67 0.85 4.18
C LEU A 39 -9.60 1.78 4.96
N PHE A 40 -9.14 2.28 6.11
CA PHE A 40 -9.89 3.26 6.89
C PHE A 40 -10.18 4.54 6.09
N SER A 41 -9.17 5.12 5.42
CA SER A 41 -9.35 6.32 4.62
C SER A 41 -10.24 6.10 3.39
N SER A 42 -10.20 4.89 2.81
CA SER A 42 -11.02 4.52 1.65
C SER A 42 -12.52 4.48 1.95
N ILE A 43 -12.92 4.26 3.21
CA ILE A 43 -14.35 4.29 3.57
C ILE A 43 -14.92 5.71 3.42
N PHE A 44 -14.16 6.73 3.82
CA PHE A 44 -14.61 8.12 3.74
C PHE A 44 -14.74 8.59 2.29
N ILE A 45 -13.79 8.22 1.42
CA ILE A 45 -13.87 8.58 0.00
C ILE A 45 -15.02 7.86 -0.70
N LEU A 46 -15.32 6.61 -0.32
CA LEU A 46 -16.49 5.89 -0.82
C LEU A 46 -17.79 6.58 -0.40
N ILE A 47 -17.93 6.98 0.86
CA ILE A 47 -19.13 7.70 1.34
C ILE A 47 -19.27 9.06 0.64
N ALA A 48 -18.16 9.75 0.36
CA ALA A 48 -18.17 11.04 -0.32
C ALA A 48 -18.60 10.93 -1.80
N TYR A 49 -18.08 9.96 -2.54
CA TYR A 49 -18.22 9.95 -4.00
C TYR A 49 -19.09 8.83 -4.57
N VAL A 50 -19.36 7.73 -3.86
CA VAL A 50 -20.26 6.68 -4.36
C VAL A 50 -21.69 7.22 -4.59
N PRO A 51 -22.26 8.05 -3.70
CA PRO A 51 -23.61 8.59 -3.90
C PRO A 51 -23.76 9.43 -5.17
N ASN A 52 -22.67 10.02 -5.69
CA ASN A 52 -22.70 10.78 -6.93
C ASN A 52 -23.13 9.93 -8.13
N ALA A 53 -22.86 8.62 -8.12
CA ALA A 53 -23.29 7.70 -9.17
C ALA A 53 -24.82 7.53 -9.22
N TRP A 54 -25.51 7.79 -8.11
CA TRP A 54 -26.97 7.76 -8.01
C TRP A 54 -27.60 9.16 -8.13
N GLY A 55 -26.82 10.18 -8.51
CA GLY A 55 -27.29 11.56 -8.65
C GLY A 55 -27.44 12.32 -7.34
N PHE A 56 -26.98 11.75 -6.22
CA PHE A 56 -26.95 12.43 -4.92
C PHE A 56 -25.58 13.08 -4.72
N HIS A 57 -25.54 14.41 -4.72
CA HIS A 57 -24.35 15.19 -4.44
C HIS A 57 -24.43 15.77 -3.04
N TRP A 58 -23.41 15.47 -2.22
CA TRP A 58 -23.25 16.13 -0.93
C TRP A 58 -23.06 17.64 -1.11
N SER A 59 -23.45 18.43 -0.11
CA SER A 59 -23.05 19.84 -0.07
C SER A 59 -21.51 19.93 0.06
N LYS A 60 -20.92 21.01 -0.45
CA LYS A 60 -19.46 21.22 -0.39
C LYS A 60 -18.89 21.12 1.02
N ASP A 61 -19.67 21.52 2.04
CA ASP A 61 -19.26 21.43 3.44
C ASP A 61 -19.14 19.97 3.90
N ILE A 62 -20.10 19.11 3.52
CA ILE A 62 -20.09 17.69 3.88
C ILE A 62 -19.02 16.95 3.08
N GLU A 63 -18.85 17.25 1.79
CA GLU A 63 -17.76 16.71 0.98
C GLU A 63 -16.39 17.04 1.60
N THR A 64 -16.17 18.30 1.98
CA THR A 64 -14.92 18.74 2.62
C THR A 64 -14.73 18.04 3.96
N PHE A 65 -15.79 17.89 4.77
CA PHE A 65 -15.72 17.16 6.03
C PHE A 65 -15.35 15.69 5.84
N LEU A 66 -15.90 15.00 4.84
CA LEU A 66 -15.57 13.61 4.52
C LEU A 66 -14.16 13.45 3.93
N MET A 67 -13.70 14.43 3.15
CA MET A 67 -12.36 14.43 2.55
C MET A 67 -11.25 14.79 3.54
N THR A 68 -11.60 15.40 4.67
CA THR A 68 -10.65 15.81 5.71
C THR A 68 -9.97 14.60 6.38
N PRO A 69 -10.69 13.59 6.91
CA PRO A 69 -10.10 12.35 7.41
C PRO A 69 -9.27 11.58 6.37
N TYR A 70 -9.70 11.56 5.12
CA TYR A 70 -8.95 10.94 4.02
C TYR A 70 -7.60 11.61 3.84
N SER A 71 -7.60 12.94 3.72
CA SER A 71 -6.38 13.74 3.47
C SER A 71 -5.40 13.64 4.65
N TYR A 72 -5.91 13.67 5.88
CA TYR A 72 -5.08 13.48 7.08
C TYR A 72 -4.48 12.07 7.14
N SER A 73 -5.29 11.04 6.87
CA SER A 73 -4.84 9.65 6.90
C SER A 73 -3.77 9.39 5.82
N MET A 74 -3.96 9.94 4.60
CA MET A 74 -2.97 9.85 3.52
C MET A 74 -1.70 10.65 3.81
N GLY A 75 -1.80 11.81 4.47
CA GLY A 75 -0.63 12.60 4.88
C GLY A 75 0.26 11.86 5.89
N ILE A 76 -0.35 11.16 6.85
CA ILE A 76 0.38 10.36 7.87
C ILE A 76 0.87 9.03 7.29
N LEU A 77 0.21 8.49 6.26
CA LEU A 77 0.57 7.22 5.63
C LEU A 77 2.03 7.18 5.19
N ALA A 78 2.54 8.24 4.55
CA ALA A 78 3.92 8.28 4.07
C ALA A 78 4.94 8.13 5.22
N PHE A 79 4.67 8.75 6.36
CA PHE A 79 5.50 8.63 7.55
C PHE A 79 5.44 7.22 8.14
N PHE A 80 4.24 6.65 8.24
CA PHE A 80 4.03 5.30 8.76
C PHE A 80 4.71 4.24 7.88
N VAL A 81 4.47 4.29 6.57
CA VAL A 81 5.08 3.37 5.59
C VAL A 81 6.59 3.53 5.55
N GLY A 82 7.12 4.74 5.67
CA GLY A 82 8.57 4.98 5.79
C GLY A 82 9.16 4.28 7.02
N GLY A 83 8.52 4.45 8.18
CA GLY A 83 8.94 3.81 9.43
C GLY A 83 8.83 2.27 9.41
N THR A 84 7.73 1.73 8.88
CA THR A 84 7.54 0.28 8.78
C THR A 84 8.47 -0.36 7.75
N THR A 85 8.77 0.34 6.65
CA THR A 85 9.77 -0.08 5.66
C THR A 85 11.16 -0.12 6.28
N ALA A 86 11.54 0.92 7.04
CA ALA A 86 12.83 0.96 7.73
C ALA A 86 12.93 -0.18 8.76
N LYS A 87 11.88 -0.43 9.54
CA LYS A 87 11.82 -1.57 10.45
C LYS A 87 11.97 -2.89 9.70
N ALA A 88 11.20 -3.12 8.63
CA ALA A 88 11.24 -4.36 7.85
C ALA A 88 12.62 -4.61 7.22
N LEU A 89 13.31 -3.54 6.79
CA LEU A 89 14.68 -3.62 6.30
C LEU A 89 15.65 -4.01 7.42
N THR A 90 15.59 -3.34 8.57
CA THR A 90 16.45 -3.66 9.72
C THR A 90 16.21 -5.07 10.23
N ASP A 91 14.97 -5.53 10.32
CA ASP A 91 14.62 -6.91 10.70
C ASP A 91 15.20 -7.93 9.71
N SER A 92 15.19 -7.60 8.41
CA SER A 92 15.82 -8.44 7.38
C SER A 92 17.34 -8.48 7.51
N MET A 93 17.98 -7.37 7.87
CA MET A 93 19.44 -7.30 8.03
C MET A 93 19.90 -7.96 9.34
N ASN A 94 19.13 -7.82 10.43
CA ASN A 94 19.44 -8.45 11.72
C ASN A 94 19.42 -9.98 11.66
N ARG A 95 18.65 -10.58 10.74
CA ARG A 95 18.64 -12.04 10.54
C ARG A 95 19.94 -12.61 9.98
N ASP A 96 20.74 -11.78 9.33
CA ASP A 96 22.05 -12.18 8.76
C ASP A 96 23.21 -11.90 9.74
N LEU A 97 22.94 -11.29 10.90
CA LEU A 97 23.94 -11.09 11.94
C LEU A 97 24.15 -12.39 12.75
N PRO A 98 25.40 -12.69 13.16
CA PRO A 98 25.65 -13.82 14.05
C PRO A 98 24.91 -13.62 15.37
N ALA A 99 24.21 -14.66 15.82
CA ALA A 99 23.56 -14.66 17.13
C ALA A 99 24.64 -14.57 18.22
N THR A 100 24.56 -13.51 19.03
CA THR A 100 25.38 -13.35 20.24
C THR A 100 24.93 -14.30 21.34
#